data_AF-A0A7K2MSZ8-F1
#
_entry.id   AF-A0A7K2MSZ8-F1
#
_cell.length_a   1.000
_cell.length_b   1.000
_cell.length_c   1.000
_cell.angle_alpha   90.00
_cell.angle_beta   90.00
_cell.angle_gamma   90.00
#
_symmetry.space_group_name_H-M   'P 1'
#
loop_
_entity.id
_entity.type
_entity.pdbx_description
1 polymer ?
#
loop_
_entity_poly.entity_id
_entity_poly.type
_entity_poly.pdbx_seq_one_letter_code
_entity_poly.pdbx_strand_id
1 'polypeptide(L)'
;GRTGSGYREYSQDDIRRIFHIESLRSLGLSLREIGRALDEPGFAPSALVEDLVRRTRERIAAETELLTRLRRIDAASPAGWEDVLQVVALLQALGSKSADARQRAALSAAHEAAVPVEALVEAVLSEADHNVA
;
A
#
# COMPACT_ATOMS: atom_id res chain seq x y z
N GLY A 1 -14.57 10.61 37.48
CA GLY A 1 -15.48 11.44 38.30
C GLY A 1 -15.29 12.91 38.00
N ARG A 2 -15.89 13.81 38.80
CA ARG A 2 -15.49 15.23 38.82
C ARG A 2 -15.22 15.67 40.25
N THR A 3 -14.24 16.53 40.45
CA THR A 3 -13.95 17.15 41.75
C THR A 3 -15.14 17.97 42.22
N GLY A 4 -15.19 18.29 43.52
CA GLY A 4 -16.17 19.26 44.06
C GLY A 4 -16.10 20.66 43.42
N SER A 5 -14.98 20.98 42.75
CA SER A 5 -14.77 22.20 41.95
C SER A 5 -15.03 22.02 40.44
N GLY A 6 -15.47 20.84 40.00
CA GLY A 6 -15.89 20.58 38.62
C GLY A 6 -14.79 20.12 37.65
N TYR A 7 -13.56 19.84 38.10
CA TYR A 7 -12.50 19.27 37.24
C TYR A 7 -12.72 17.78 37.01
N ARG A 8 -12.22 17.21 35.90
CA ARG A 8 -12.26 15.74 35.70
C ARG A 8 -11.31 15.06 36.70
N GLU A 9 -11.81 14.05 37.38
CA GLU A 9 -11.01 13.14 38.20
C GLU A 9 -10.85 11.81 37.48
N TYR A 10 -9.60 11.37 37.32
CA TYR A 10 -9.25 10.09 36.71
C TYR A 10 -8.86 9.10 37.79
N SER A 11 -9.49 7.94 37.74
CA SER A 11 -9.22 6.78 38.58
C SER A 11 -8.06 5.94 38.03
N GLN A 12 -7.59 4.96 38.79
CA GLN A 12 -6.64 3.97 38.30
C GLN A 12 -7.18 3.18 37.09
N ASP A 13 -8.48 2.97 37.02
CA ASP A 13 -9.12 2.30 35.89
C ASP A 13 -9.10 3.18 34.63
N ASP A 14 -9.22 4.50 34.78
CA ASP A 14 -9.06 5.44 33.66
C ASP A 14 -7.62 5.41 33.11
N ILE A 15 -6.62 5.32 33.99
CA ILE A 15 -5.21 5.16 33.58
C ILE A 15 -5.00 3.84 32.83
N ARG A 16 -5.52 2.73 33.35
CA ARG A 16 -5.46 1.41 32.65
C ARG A 16 -6.15 1.47 31.29
N ARG A 17 -7.30 2.13 31.21
CA ARG A 17 -8.03 2.30 29.95
C ARG A 17 -7.21 3.09 28.93
N ILE A 18 -6.50 4.14 29.33
CA ILE A 18 -5.61 4.89 28.44
C ILE A 18 -4.49 3.99 27.89
N PHE A 19 -3.87 3.15 28.73
CA PHE A 19 -2.87 2.20 28.26
C PHE A 19 -3.42 1.22 27.22
N HIS A 20 -4.64 0.71 27.41
CA HIS A 20 -5.28 -0.16 26.41
C HIS A 20 -5.58 0.58 25.10
N ILE A 21 -6.07 1.83 25.19
CA ILE A 21 -6.33 2.66 24.01
C ILE A 21 -5.05 2.89 23.20
N GLU A 22 -3.96 3.30 23.85
CA GLU A 22 -2.67 3.54 23.18
C GLU A 22 -2.09 2.25 22.59
N SER A 23 -2.21 1.13 23.32
CA SER A 23 -1.75 -0.17 22.82
C SER A 23 -2.50 -0.56 21.54
N LEU A 24 -3.83 -0.43 21.52
CA LEU A 24 -4.64 -0.74 20.34
C LEU A 24 -4.43 0.27 19.20
N ARG A 25 -4.26 1.55 19.51
CA ARG A 25 -3.95 2.57 18.49
C ARG A 25 -2.62 2.25 17.78
N SER A 26 -1.60 1.80 18.51
CA SER A 26 -0.32 1.45 17.91
C SER A 26 -0.41 0.25 16.94
N LEU A 27 -1.42 -0.61 17.11
CA LEU A 27 -1.75 -1.71 16.20
C LEU A 27 -2.54 -1.27 14.96
N GLY A 28 -2.89 0.01 14.84
CA GLY A 28 -3.60 0.56 13.68
C GLY A 28 -5.12 0.56 13.80
N LEU A 29 -5.67 0.33 14.99
CA LEU A 29 -7.12 0.50 15.20
C LEU A 29 -7.51 1.98 15.21
N SER A 30 -8.67 2.28 14.63
CA SER A 30 -9.33 3.57 14.80
C SER A 30 -9.94 3.74 16.19
N LEU A 31 -10.14 4.98 16.65
CA LEU A 31 -10.80 5.26 17.94
C LEU A 31 -12.20 4.62 18.06
N ARG A 32 -12.91 4.47 16.94
CA ARG A 32 -14.23 3.81 16.90
C ARG A 32 -14.09 2.30 17.17
N GLU A 33 -13.12 1.64 16.54
CA GLU A 33 -12.86 0.21 16.77
C GLU A 33 -12.35 -0.05 18.19
N ILE A 34 -11.51 0.84 18.72
CA ILE A 34 -11.03 0.79 20.11
C ILE A 34 -12.21 0.91 21.08
N GLY A 35 -13.13 1.85 20.86
CA GLY A 35 -14.34 1.99 21.69
C GLY A 35 -15.15 0.69 21.72
N ARG A 36 -15.43 0.10 20.56
CA ARG A 36 -16.13 -1.20 20.49
C ARG A 36 -15.37 -2.31 21.20
N ALA A 37 -14.06 -2.42 20.98
CA ALA A 37 -13.24 -3.45 21.61
C ALA A 37 -13.18 -3.34 23.14
N LEU A 38 -13.29 -2.13 23.70
CA LEU A 38 -13.24 -1.90 25.14
C LEU A 38 -14.62 -1.92 25.81
N ASP A 39 -15.69 -1.60 25.09
CA ASP A 39 -17.02 -1.37 25.67
C ASP A 39 -18.06 -2.43 25.27
N GLU A 40 -17.82 -3.25 24.24
CA GLU A 40 -18.76 -4.28 23.75
C GLU A 40 -18.21 -5.70 24.03
N PRO A 41 -18.76 -6.44 25.02
CA PRO A 41 -18.28 -7.78 25.37
C PRO A 41 -18.39 -8.82 24.25
N GLY A 42 -19.27 -8.59 23.27
CA GLY A 42 -19.47 -9.45 22.11
C GLY A 42 -18.57 -9.10 20.90
N PHE A 43 -17.74 -8.06 21.00
CA PHE A 43 -16.84 -7.68 19.92
C PHE A 43 -15.65 -8.64 19.87
N ALA A 44 -15.71 -9.62 18.98
CA ALA A 44 -14.73 -10.69 18.88
C ALA A 44 -13.33 -10.16 18.49
N PRO A 45 -12.30 -10.30 19.35
CA PRO A 45 -10.94 -9.83 19.04
C PRO A 45 -10.34 -10.50 17.80
N SER A 46 -10.70 -11.76 17.53
CA SER A 46 -10.20 -12.51 16.36
C SER A 46 -10.59 -11.86 15.04
N ALA A 47 -11.86 -11.47 14.86
CA ALA A 47 -12.34 -10.84 13.63
C ALA A 47 -11.68 -9.48 13.39
N LEU A 48 -11.44 -8.71 14.45
CA LEU A 48 -10.68 -7.46 14.37
C LEU A 48 -9.22 -7.71 13.94
N VAL A 49 -8.56 -8.68 14.56
CA VAL A 49 -7.16 -9.02 14.23
C VAL A 49 -7.04 -9.51 12.79
N GLU A 50 -7.97 -10.36 12.33
CA GLU A 50 -8.01 -10.81 10.93
C GLU A 50 -8.13 -9.63 9.96
N ASP A 51 -8.97 -8.65 10.27
CA ASP A 51 -9.12 -7.47 9.43
C ASP A 51 -7.88 -6.55 9.45
N LEU A 52 -7.21 -6.41 10.60
CA LEU A 52 -5.92 -5.70 10.68
C LEU A 52 -4.83 -6.40 9.88
N VAL A 53 -4.78 -7.73 9.93
CA VAL A 53 -3.86 -8.54 9.13
C VAL A 53 -4.15 -8.35 7.64
N ARG A 54 -5.41 -8.38 7.22
CA ARG A 54 -5.82 -8.15 5.84
C ARG A 54 -5.39 -6.76 5.35
N ARG A 55 -5.76 -5.70 6.07
CA ARG A 55 -5.37 -4.31 5.75
C ARG A 55 -3.85 -4.13 5.70
N THR A 56 -3.13 -4.77 6.62
CA THR A 56 -1.66 -4.72 6.66
C THR A 56 -1.05 -5.42 5.45
N ARG A 57 -1.59 -6.57 5.04
CA ARG A 57 -1.15 -7.29 3.83
C ARG A 57 -1.40 -6.47 2.56
N GLU A 58 -2.57 -5.83 2.45
CA GLU A 58 -2.89 -4.94 1.33
C GLU A 58 -1.89 -3.79 1.23
N ARG A 59 -1.57 -3.16 2.37
CA ARG A 59 -0.52 -2.15 2.45
C ARG A 59 0.84 -2.72 2.04
N ILE A 60 1.31 -3.82 2.64
CA ILE A 60 2.59 -4.45 2.25
C ILE A 60 2.67 -4.73 0.74
N ALA A 61 1.57 -5.20 0.13
CA ALA A 61 1.51 -5.45 -1.30
C ALA A 61 1.70 -4.16 -2.12
N ALA A 62 1.00 -3.08 -1.77
CA ALA A 62 1.15 -1.77 -2.41
C ALA A 62 2.56 -1.19 -2.26
N GLU A 63 3.13 -1.25 -1.06
CA GLU A 63 4.51 -0.80 -0.80
C GLU A 63 5.55 -1.63 -1.57
N THR A 64 5.32 -2.94 -1.71
CA THR A 64 6.19 -3.83 -2.49
C THR A 64 6.09 -3.53 -3.99
N GLU A 65 4.89 -3.24 -4.50
CA GLU A 65 4.69 -2.80 -5.88
C GLU A 65 5.41 -1.46 -6.14
N LEU A 66 5.28 -0.50 -5.23
CA LEU A 66 5.99 0.77 -5.31
C LEU A 66 7.51 0.55 -5.31
N LEU A 67 8.03 -0.27 -4.39
CA LEU A 67 9.46 -0.58 -4.34
C LEU A 67 9.94 -1.24 -5.64
N THR A 68 9.14 -2.13 -6.23
CA THR A 68 9.45 -2.77 -7.51
C THR A 68 9.53 -1.73 -8.64
N ARG A 69 8.58 -0.80 -8.69
CA ARG A 69 8.59 0.31 -9.67
C ARG A 69 9.80 1.22 -9.48
N LEU A 70 10.13 1.57 -8.24
CA LEU A 70 11.30 2.41 -7.93
C LEU A 70 12.61 1.73 -8.33
N ARG A 71 12.77 0.42 -8.07
CA ARG A 71 13.94 -0.35 -8.50
C ARG A 71 14.08 -0.41 -10.02
N ARG A 72 12.97 -0.52 -10.75
CA ARG A 72 12.95 -0.45 -12.22
C ARG A 72 13.44 0.93 -12.69
N ILE A 73 12.92 2.01 -12.11
CA ILE A 73 13.37 3.37 -12.46
C ILE A 73 14.87 3.54 -12.17
N ASP A 74 15.35 3.06 -11.02
CA ASP A 74 16.76 3.11 -10.64
C ASP A 74 17.65 2.32 -11.63
N ALA A 75 17.22 1.11 -12.04
CA ALA A 75 17.93 0.28 -13.02
C ALA A 75 18.05 0.94 -14.40
N ALA A 76 17.08 1.77 -14.81
CA ALA A 76 17.15 2.53 -16.05
C ALA A 76 18.23 3.64 -16.03
N SER A 77 18.80 3.94 -14.85
CA SER A 77 19.84 4.95 -14.66
C SER A 77 19.53 6.31 -15.33
N PRO A 78 18.36 6.93 -15.02
CA PRO A 78 17.95 8.19 -15.63
C PRO A 78 18.96 9.31 -15.33
N ALA A 79 19.31 10.10 -16.35
CA ALA A 79 20.21 11.23 -16.21
C ALA A 79 19.50 12.48 -15.65
N GLY A 80 18.16 12.53 -15.72
CA GLY A 80 17.36 13.63 -15.18
C GLY A 80 15.87 13.30 -14.98
N TRP A 81 15.11 14.30 -14.55
CA TRP A 81 13.67 14.17 -14.27
C TRP A 81 12.83 13.85 -15.52
N GLU A 82 13.25 14.31 -16.70
CA GLU A 82 12.58 13.98 -17.96
C GLU A 82 12.64 12.46 -18.24
N ASP A 83 13.83 11.88 -18.11
CA ASP A 83 14.04 10.42 -18.24
C ASP A 83 13.21 9.64 -17.22
N VAL A 84 13.15 10.10 -15.96
CA VAL A 84 12.29 9.48 -14.93
C VAL A 84 10.83 9.47 -15.36
N LEU A 85 10.30 10.58 -15.87
CA LEU A 85 8.91 10.68 -16.32
C LEU A 85 8.64 9.78 -17.54
N GLN A 86 9.59 9.68 -18.46
CA GLN A 86 9.51 8.79 -19.61
C GLN A 86 9.47 7.31 -19.17
N VAL A 87 10.37 6.90 -18.26
CA VAL A 87 10.39 5.54 -17.70
C VAL A 87 9.09 5.23 -16.95
N VAL A 88 8.58 6.17 -16.15
CA VAL A 88 7.30 6.00 -15.44
C VAL A 88 6.14 5.83 -16.42
N ALA A 89 6.04 6.67 -17.46
CA ALA A 89 4.99 6.58 -18.46
C ALA A 89 5.02 5.23 -19.20
N LEU A 90 6.23 4.76 -19.55
CA LEU A 90 6.40 3.48 -20.21
C LEU A 90 6.05 2.30 -19.30
N LEU A 91 6.45 2.32 -18.03
CA LEU A 91 6.06 1.30 -17.04
C LEU A 91 4.53 1.26 -16.83
N GLN A 92 3.85 2.41 -16.84
CA GLN A 92 2.39 2.48 -16.77
C GLN A 92 1.73 1.90 -18.04
N ALA A 93 2.30 2.18 -19.22
CA ALA A 93 1.78 1.66 -20.48
C ALA A 93 1.97 0.13 -20.59
N LEU A 94 3.10 -0.42 -20.13
CA LEU A 94 3.33 -1.87 -20.04
C LEU A 94 2.38 -2.58 -19.06
N GLY A 95 1.95 -1.90 -17.99
CA GLY A 95 0.96 -2.42 -17.04
C GLY A 95 -0.50 -2.15 -17.43
N SER A 96 -0.74 -1.60 -18.62
CA SER A 96 -2.09 -1.22 -19.05
C SER A 96 -3.00 -2.43 -19.23
N LYS A 97 -4.30 -2.26 -18.98
CA LYS A 97 -5.31 -3.29 -19.31
C LYS A 97 -5.49 -3.44 -20.83
N SER A 98 -5.12 -2.44 -21.62
CA SER A 98 -5.22 -2.49 -23.09
C SER A 98 -4.00 -3.20 -23.68
N ALA A 99 -4.23 -4.31 -24.38
CA ALA A 99 -3.18 -5.07 -25.06
C ALA A 99 -2.40 -4.23 -26.09
N ASP A 100 -3.11 -3.42 -26.89
CA ASP A 100 -2.52 -2.49 -27.85
C ASP A 100 -1.59 -1.46 -27.17
N ALA A 101 -1.98 -0.95 -26.01
CA ALA A 101 -1.13 -0.03 -25.24
C ALA A 101 0.14 -0.72 -24.70
N ARG A 102 0.01 -1.96 -24.22
CA ARG A 102 1.16 -2.75 -23.74
C ARG A 102 2.14 -3.06 -24.88
N GLN A 103 1.64 -3.52 -26.02
CA GLN A 103 2.47 -3.87 -27.18
C GLN A 103 3.19 -2.66 -27.77
N ARG A 104 2.49 -1.52 -27.92
CA ARG A 104 3.11 -0.29 -28.40
C ARG A 104 4.23 0.15 -27.45
N ALA A 105 4.01 0.07 -26.13
CA ALA A 105 5.04 0.39 -25.14
C ALA A 105 6.25 -0.55 -25.23
N ALA A 106 6.03 -1.86 -25.42
CA ALA A 106 7.11 -2.83 -25.61
C ALA A 106 7.94 -2.56 -26.88
N LEU A 107 7.30 -2.12 -27.97
CA LEU A 107 8.01 -1.76 -29.21
C LEU A 107 8.78 -0.45 -29.07
N SER A 108 8.21 0.56 -28.42
CA SER A 108 8.90 1.84 -28.13
C SER A 108 10.11 1.63 -27.21
N ALA A 109 10.01 0.72 -26.24
CA ALA A 109 11.10 0.36 -25.33
C ALA A 109 12.36 -0.14 -26.07
N ALA A 110 12.18 -0.90 -27.16
CA ALA A 110 13.29 -1.41 -27.96
C ALA A 110 14.04 -0.31 -28.73
N HIS A 111 13.43 0.86 -28.93
CA HIS A 111 14.02 1.98 -29.64
C HIS A 111 14.75 2.97 -28.71
N GLU A 112 14.29 3.12 -27.47
CA GLU A 112 14.72 4.23 -26.59
C GLU A 112 15.78 3.87 -25.55
N ALA A 113 16.28 2.63 -25.48
CA ALA A 113 17.35 2.15 -24.57
C ALA A 113 17.14 2.41 -23.05
N ALA A 114 16.02 3.03 -22.66
CA ALA A 114 15.75 3.52 -21.31
C ALA A 114 14.86 2.59 -20.48
N VAL A 115 14.59 1.36 -20.95
CA VAL A 115 13.64 0.47 -20.28
C VAL A 115 14.38 -0.66 -19.55
N PRO A 116 14.09 -0.88 -18.25
CA PRO A 116 14.68 -1.99 -17.50
C PRO A 116 14.30 -3.33 -18.12
N VAL A 117 15.30 -4.17 -18.38
CA VAL A 117 15.12 -5.50 -18.98
C VAL A 117 14.16 -6.35 -18.17
N GLU A 118 14.23 -6.27 -16.85
CA GLU A 118 13.34 -7.00 -15.93
C GLU A 118 11.87 -6.60 -16.10
N ALA A 119 11.60 -5.33 -16.44
CA ALA A 119 10.24 -4.87 -16.68
C ALA A 119 9.68 -5.43 -17.99
N LEU A 120 10.52 -5.55 -19.03
CA LEU A 120 10.14 -6.15 -20.31
C LEU A 120 9.94 -7.65 -20.19
N VAL A 121 10.81 -8.35 -19.48
CA VAL A 121 10.68 -9.79 -19.21
C VAL A 121 9.37 -10.08 -18.47
N GLU A 122 9.07 -9.33 -17.42
CA GLU A 122 7.80 -9.47 -16.69
C GLU A 122 6.58 -9.16 -17.58
N ALA A 123 6.63 -8.12 -18.41
CA ALA A 123 5.55 -7.81 -19.34
C ALA A 123 5.30 -8.95 -20.33
N VAL A 124 6.35 -9.59 -20.84
CA VAL A 124 6.23 -10.75 -21.74
C VAL A 124 5.68 -11.97 -21.00
N LEU A 125 6.16 -12.26 -19.79
CA LEU A 125 5.71 -13.42 -19.01
C LEU A 125 4.26 -13.29 -18.51
N SER A 126 3.79 -12.07 -18.30
CA SER A 126 2.42 -11.78 -17.82
C SER A 126 1.42 -11.50 -18.95
N GLU A 127 1.85 -11.46 -20.21
CA GLU A 127 0.97 -11.19 -21.35
C GLU A 127 -0.01 -12.35 -21.56
N ALA A 128 -1.30 -12.06 -21.46
CA ALA A 128 -2.36 -13.03 -21.72
C ALA A 128 -2.72 -13.06 -23.21
N ASP A 129 -2.65 -11.91 -23.88
CA ASP A 129 -3.08 -11.69 -25.25
C ASP A 129 -1.88 -11.66 -26.20
N HIS A 130 -1.45 -12.85 -26.62
CA HIS A 130 -0.25 -13.04 -27.43
C HIS A 130 -0.41 -12.59 -28.89
N ASN A 131 -1.65 -12.35 -29.35
CA ASN A 131 -1.95 -11.96 -30.72
C ASN A 131 -2.88 -10.75 -30.72
N VAL A 132 -2.41 -9.63 -31.27
CA VAL A 132 -3.27 -8.48 -31.60
C VAL A 132 -3.16 -8.34 -33.12
N ALA A 133 -4.28 -8.58 -33.80
CA ALA A 133 -4.43 -8.43 -35.24
C ALA A 133 -5.20 -7.13 -35.53
#